data_AF-A0A955PSI1-F1
#
_entry.id   AF-A0A955PSI1-F1
#
_cell.length_a   1.000
_cell.length_b   1.000
_cell.length_c   1.000
_cell.angle_alpha   90.00
_cell.angle_beta   90.00
_cell.angle_gamma   90.00
#
_symmetry.space_group_name_H-M   'P 1'
#
loop_
_entity.id
_entity.type
_entity.pdbx_description
1 polymer ?
#
loop_
_entity_poly.entity_id
_entity_poly.type
_entity_poly.pdbx_seq_one_letter_code
_entity_poly.pdbx_strand_id
1 'polypeptide(L)'
;MRKAGYVMPRIGAESRKWKIRGFTLIELLIVIAIILILIAIALPNFLEAQIRARVVKAKGEMRSLGIAMESYFLDWKVYPAEHERDETNRLQRGLAWLTTPNQYISSLPEDPFGAFSADSDDTTAITYETG
;
A
#
# COMPACT_ATOMS: atom_id res chain seq x y z
N MET A 1 -31.33 -33.98 73.82
CA MET A 1 -31.24 -32.97 72.74
C MET A 1 -30.85 -33.67 71.44
N ARG A 2 -31.77 -33.82 70.48
CA ARG A 2 -31.50 -34.45 69.17
C ARG A 2 -31.48 -33.34 68.12
N LYS A 3 -30.34 -33.16 67.44
CA LYS A 3 -30.22 -32.25 66.30
C LYS A 3 -30.99 -32.83 65.12
N ALA A 4 -31.97 -32.10 64.59
CA ALA A 4 -32.58 -32.40 63.31
C ALA A 4 -31.58 -32.06 62.20
N GLY A 5 -31.09 -33.08 61.49
CA GLY A 5 -30.22 -32.92 60.33
C GLY A 5 -31.04 -32.54 59.11
N TYR A 6 -30.72 -31.40 58.51
CA TYR A 6 -31.31 -30.97 57.24
C TYR A 6 -30.66 -31.75 56.09
N VAL A 7 -31.43 -32.60 55.42
CA VAL A 7 -31.00 -33.34 54.22
C VAL A 7 -31.26 -32.45 53.01
N MET A 8 -30.22 -32.08 52.27
CA MET A 8 -30.37 -31.30 51.04
C MET A 8 -30.72 -32.22 49.86
N PRO A 9 -31.75 -31.89 49.05
CA PRO A 9 -32.00 -32.60 47.81
C PRO A 9 -30.93 -32.20 46.78
N ARG A 10 -30.24 -33.19 46.19
CA ARG A 10 -29.33 -32.95 45.07
C ARG A 10 -30.18 -32.71 43.82
N ILE A 11 -30.32 -31.46 43.41
CA ILE A 11 -30.90 -31.10 42.12
C ILE A 11 -29.95 -31.62 41.04
N GLY A 12 -30.36 -32.66 40.33
CA GLY A 12 -29.64 -33.20 39.19
C GLY A 12 -29.65 -32.18 38.06
N ALA A 13 -28.53 -31.49 37.84
CA ALA A 13 -28.32 -30.68 36.66
C ALA A 13 -28.12 -31.61 35.47
N GLU A 14 -29.20 -31.91 34.75
CA GLU A 14 -29.17 -32.60 33.46
C GLU A 14 -28.28 -31.81 32.50
N SER A 15 -27.05 -32.29 32.27
CA SER A 15 -26.11 -31.69 31.33
C SER A 15 -26.65 -31.90 29.91
N ARG A 16 -27.36 -30.91 29.37
CA ARG A 16 -27.84 -30.94 28.00
C ARG A 16 -26.63 -30.90 27.05
N LYS A 17 -26.17 -32.08 26.61
CA LYS A 17 -25.15 -32.19 25.57
C LYS A 17 -25.70 -31.60 24.27
N TRP A 18 -25.21 -30.42 23.88
CA TRP A 18 -25.46 -29.88 22.56
C TRP A 18 -24.75 -30.77 21.52
N LYS A 19 -25.53 -31.33 20.59
CA LYS A 19 -24.97 -32.03 19.43
C LYS A 19 -24.28 -31.00 18.54
N ILE A 20 -22.96 -31.11 18.43
CA ILE A 20 -22.18 -30.37 17.45
C ILE A 20 -22.57 -30.94 16.08
N ARG A 21 -23.15 -30.11 15.21
CA ARG A 21 -23.47 -30.47 13.83
C ARG A 21 -22.18 -30.32 13.00
N GLY A 22 -21.85 -31.31 12.19
CA GLY A 22 -20.72 -31.25 11.27
C GLY A 22 -21.00 -30.34 10.08
N PHE A 23 -19.95 -29.74 9.53
CA PHE A 23 -20.01 -28.85 8.37
C PHE A 23 -20.18 -29.66 7.07
N THR A 24 -21.06 -29.22 6.18
CA THR A 24 -21.29 -29.89 4.89
C THR A 24 -20.39 -29.32 3.80
N LEU A 25 -19.98 -30.15 2.83
CA LEU A 25 -19.19 -29.67 1.68
C LEU A 25 -19.97 -28.66 0.83
N ILE A 26 -21.29 -28.80 0.76
CA ILE A 26 -22.15 -27.90 0.00
C ILE A 26 -22.25 -26.51 0.66
N GLU A 27 -22.25 -26.43 1.99
CA GLU A 27 -22.17 -25.14 2.70
C GLU A 27 -20.86 -24.41 2.36
N LEU A 28 -19.73 -25.11 2.28
CA LEU A 28 -18.48 -24.51 1.85
C LEU A 28 -18.52 -24.05 0.39
N LEU A 29 -19.07 -24.90 -0.49
CA LEU A 29 -19.09 -24.69 -1.92
C LEU A 29 -19.86 -23.41 -2.30
N ILE A 30 -21.02 -23.19 -1.67
CA ILE A 30 -21.83 -22.00 -1.91
C ILE A 30 -21.11 -20.74 -1.43
N VAL A 31 -20.40 -20.82 -0.29
CA VAL A 31 -19.66 -19.68 0.26
C VAL A 31 -18.55 -19.23 -0.68
N ILE A 32 -17.71 -20.16 -1.16
CA ILE A 32 -16.64 -19.81 -2.09
C ILE A 32 -17.20 -19.30 -3.43
N ALA A 33 -18.33 -19.84 -3.90
CA ALA A 33 -18.98 -19.38 -5.11
C ALA A 33 -19.38 -17.91 -5.01
N ILE A 34 -19.98 -17.50 -3.87
CA ILE A 34 -20.37 -16.10 -3.64
C ILE A 34 -19.14 -15.20 -3.54
N ILE A 35 -18.08 -15.63 -2.82
CA ILE A 35 -16.83 -14.85 -2.71
C ILE A 35 -16.21 -14.60 -4.09
N LEU A 36 -16.19 -15.61 -4.97
CA LEU A 36 -15.64 -15.46 -6.32
C LEU A 36 -16.44 -14.48 -7.19
N ILE A 37 -17.77 -14.47 -7.07
CA ILE A 37 -18.62 -13.50 -7.77
C ILE A 37 -18.30 -12.07 -7.30
N LEU A 38 -18.16 -11.87 -5.99
CA LEU A 38 -17.83 -10.56 -5.43
C LEU A 38 -16.43 -10.10 -5.88
N ILE A 39 -15.42 -10.97 -5.85
CA ILE A 39 -14.06 -10.65 -6.29
C ILE A 39 -14.04 -10.32 -7.79
N ALA A 40 -14.77 -11.07 -8.62
CA ALA A 40 -14.80 -10.84 -10.06
C ALA A 40 -15.24 -9.41 -10.41
N ILE A 41 -16.16 -8.82 -9.63
CA ILE A 41 -16.63 -7.44 -9.82
C ILE A 41 -15.70 -6.44 -9.12
N ALA A 42 -15.21 -6.77 -7.92
CA ALA A 42 -14.44 -5.85 -7.09
C ALA A 42 -13.00 -5.66 -7.59
N LEU A 43 -12.34 -6.72 -8.07
CA LEU A 43 -10.93 -6.71 -8.45
C LEU A 43 -10.58 -5.72 -9.57
N PRO A 44 -11.30 -5.64 -10.72
CA PRO A 44 -10.95 -4.67 -11.75
C PRO A 44 -11.06 -3.23 -11.27
N ASN A 45 -12.10 -2.91 -10.49
CA ASN A 45 -12.27 -1.59 -9.90
C ASN A 45 -11.17 -1.27 -8.86
N PHE A 46 -10.74 -2.26 -8.09
CA PHE A 46 -9.66 -2.12 -7.13
C PHE A 46 -8.32 -1.81 -7.81
N LEU A 47 -7.99 -2.49 -8.90
CA LEU A 47 -6.77 -2.24 -9.68
C LEU A 47 -6.76 -0.81 -10.27
N GLU A 48 -7.89 -0.38 -10.83
CA GLU A 48 -8.03 0.98 -11.35
C GLU A 48 -7.89 2.03 -10.24
N ALA A 49 -8.50 1.79 -9.07
CA ALA A 49 -8.34 2.65 -7.90
C ALA A 49 -6.88 2.72 -7.42
N GLN A 50 -6.15 1.60 -7.47
CA GLN A 50 -4.73 1.57 -7.11
C GLN A 50 -3.88 2.41 -8.07
N ILE A 51 -4.13 2.33 -9.37
CA ILE A 51 -3.44 3.16 -10.37
C ILE A 51 -3.77 4.65 -10.15
N ARG A 52 -5.04 4.99 -9.95
CA ARG A 52 -5.46 6.36 -9.63
C ARG A 52 -4.77 6.89 -8.37
N ALA A 53 -4.64 6.07 -7.33
CA ALA A 53 -3.93 6.44 -6.11
C ALA A 53 -2.44 6.73 -6.36
N ARG A 54 -1.76 5.91 -7.20
CA ARG A 54 -0.37 6.15 -7.60
C ARG A 54 -0.21 7.45 -8.38
N VAL A 55 -1.12 7.76 -9.31
CA VAL A 55 -1.12 9.02 -10.07
C VAL A 55 -1.29 10.22 -9.13
N VAL A 56 -2.22 10.13 -8.17
CA VAL A 56 -2.44 11.20 -7.17
C VAL A 56 -1.19 11.40 -6.31
N LYS A 57 -0.53 10.32 -5.87
CA LYS A 57 0.73 10.37 -5.13
C LYS A 57 1.81 11.10 -5.94
N ALA A 58 2.07 10.64 -7.17
CA ALA A 58 3.06 11.25 -8.06
C ALA A 58 2.79 12.75 -8.29
N LYS A 59 1.53 13.13 -8.52
CA LYS A 59 1.15 14.54 -8.69
C LYS A 59 1.43 15.38 -7.44
N GLY A 60 1.19 14.83 -6.25
CA GLY A 60 1.52 15.49 -4.98
C GLY A 60 3.02 15.68 -4.80
N GLU A 61 3.80 14.66 -5.13
CA GLU A 61 5.26 14.68 -5.08
C GLU A 61 5.86 15.69 -6.05
N MET A 62 5.39 15.74 -7.30
CA MET A 62 5.80 16.76 -8.29
C MET A 62 5.51 18.18 -7.80
N ARG A 63 4.37 18.40 -7.15
CA ARG A 63 4.04 19.70 -6.56
C ARG A 63 5.01 20.09 -5.45
N SER A 64 5.37 19.14 -4.59
CA SER A 64 6.38 19.36 -3.54
C SER A 64 7.74 19.71 -4.12
N LEU A 65 8.15 19.05 -5.21
CA LEU A 65 9.40 19.36 -5.91
C LEU A 65 9.36 20.76 -6.54
N GLY A 66 8.25 21.16 -7.16
CA GLY A 66 8.09 22.50 -7.72
C GLY A 66 8.25 23.60 -6.66
N ILE A 67 7.66 23.41 -5.48
CA ILE A 67 7.80 24.36 -4.35
C ILE A 67 9.26 24.42 -3.87
N ALA A 68 9.94 23.27 -3.79
CA ALA A 68 11.34 23.21 -3.39
C ALA A 68 12.25 23.92 -4.41
N MET A 69 12.00 23.73 -5.71
CA MET A 69 12.73 24.40 -6.80
C MET A 69 12.50 25.92 -6.80
N GLU A 70 11.27 26.36 -6.56
CA GLU A 70 10.96 27.78 -6.44
C GLU A 70 11.67 28.41 -5.24
N SER A 71 11.68 27.71 -4.10
CA SER A 71 12.40 28.15 -2.90
C SER A 71 13.91 28.25 -3.15
N TYR A 72 14.49 27.29 -3.87
CA TYR A 72 15.89 27.35 -4.30
C TYR A 72 16.15 28.54 -5.23
N PHE A 73 15.26 28.81 -6.18
CA PHE A 73 15.38 29.95 -7.08
C PHE A 73 15.33 31.30 -6.34
N LEU A 74 14.52 31.42 -5.29
CA LEU A 74 14.46 32.63 -4.48
C LEU A 74 15.82 32.98 -3.87
N ASP A 75 16.55 31.97 -3.39
CA ASP A 75 17.84 32.09 -2.72
C ASP A 75 19.01 32.26 -3.70
N TRP A 76 19.03 31.48 -4.79
CA TRP A 76 20.20 31.38 -5.68
C TRP A 76 20.01 32.07 -7.04
N LYS A 77 18.80 32.56 -7.35
CA LYS A 77 18.41 33.18 -8.65
C LYS A 77 18.66 32.31 -9.89
N VAL A 78 18.88 31.02 -9.68
CA VAL A 78 19.13 30.01 -10.70
C VAL A 78 18.36 28.76 -10.32
N TYR A 79 17.83 28.02 -11.30
CA TYR A 79 17.25 26.70 -11.04
C TYR A 79 18.36 25.66 -10.84
N PRO A 80 18.13 24.63 -10.01
CA PRO A 80 19.12 23.57 -9.81
C PRO A 80 19.40 22.85 -11.13
N ALA A 81 20.68 22.66 -11.46
CA ALA A 81 21.09 21.96 -12.67
C ALA A 81 20.93 20.44 -12.49
N GLU A 82 20.45 19.77 -13.54
CA GLU A 82 20.47 18.31 -13.61
C GLU A 82 21.92 17.83 -13.56
N HIS A 83 22.30 17.07 -12.53
CA HIS A 83 23.65 16.50 -12.47
C HIS A 83 23.69 15.21 -13.30
N GLU A 84 23.89 15.37 -14.60
CA GLU A 84 23.92 14.29 -15.58
C GLU A 84 25.36 13.76 -15.72
N ARG A 85 25.80 12.83 -14.85
CA ARG A 85 27.00 11.98 -15.08
C ARG A 85 27.01 10.62 -14.36
N ASP A 86 25.88 10.12 -13.88
CA ASP A 86 25.81 8.73 -13.39
C ASP A 86 24.41 8.17 -13.60
N GLU A 87 24.31 7.21 -14.53
CA GLU A 87 23.05 6.61 -14.99
C GLU A 87 22.37 5.77 -13.90
N THR A 88 23.11 5.38 -12.86
CA THR A 88 22.69 4.44 -11.84
C THR A 88 21.78 5.04 -10.76
N ASN A 89 21.71 6.38 -10.63
CA ASN A 89 20.95 7.02 -9.55
C ASN A 89 20.38 8.40 -9.93
N ARG A 90 19.66 8.45 -11.06
CA ARG A 90 19.15 9.68 -11.69
C ARG A 90 18.27 10.53 -10.76
N LEU A 91 17.45 9.89 -9.92
CA LEU A 91 16.51 10.58 -9.02
C LEU A 91 17.18 11.12 -7.74
N GLN A 92 18.13 10.37 -7.17
CA GLN A 92 18.74 10.73 -5.89
C GLN A 92 19.81 11.83 -6.03
N ARG A 93 20.43 11.95 -7.21
CA ARG A 93 21.53 12.90 -7.45
C ARG A 93 21.13 14.19 -8.16
N GLY A 94 20.12 14.17 -9.05
CA GLY A 94 19.61 15.39 -9.69
C GLY A 94 19.00 16.38 -8.68
N LEU A 95 18.41 15.85 -7.60
CA LEU A 95 17.78 16.63 -6.53
C LEU A 95 18.73 16.90 -5.34
N ALA A 96 20.01 16.53 -5.44
CA ALA A 96 21.00 16.75 -4.38
C ALA A 96 21.12 18.24 -3.99
N TRP A 97 20.97 19.14 -4.97
CA TRP A 97 20.98 20.59 -4.79
C TRP A 97 19.80 21.12 -3.96
N LEU A 98 18.72 20.35 -3.83
CA LEU A 98 17.55 20.71 -3.01
C LEU A 98 17.66 20.20 -1.55
N THR A 99 18.68 19.40 -1.25
CA THR A 99 18.86 18.77 0.07
C THR A 99 20.17 19.15 0.76
N THR A 100 21.18 19.64 0.03
CA THR A 100 22.49 20.03 0.57
C THR A 100 23.01 21.31 -0.10
N PRO A 101 23.51 22.34 0.62
CA PRO A 101 23.61 22.52 2.08
C PRO A 101 22.38 23.20 2.72
N ASN A 102 21.43 23.72 1.93
CA ASN A 102 20.16 24.25 2.42
C ASN A 102 19.02 23.30 2.00
N GLN A 103 18.17 22.90 2.94
CA GLN A 103 17.17 21.86 2.73
C GLN A 103 15.82 22.47 2.32
N TYR A 104 15.46 22.35 1.04
CA TYR A 104 14.18 22.84 0.50
C TYR A 104 13.11 21.75 0.43
N ILE A 105 13.50 20.47 0.61
CA ILE A 105 12.59 19.33 0.68
C ILE A 105 13.00 18.36 1.80
N SER A 106 12.02 17.85 2.55
CA SER A 106 12.25 17.01 3.74
C SER A 106 12.76 15.60 3.40
N SER A 107 12.36 15.07 2.25
CA SER A 107 12.71 13.74 1.76
C SER A 107 12.50 13.68 0.25
N LEU A 108 13.34 12.94 -0.45
CA LEU A 108 13.16 12.75 -1.88
C LEU A 108 11.97 11.83 -2.13
N PRO A 109 10.99 12.24 -2.97
CA PRO A 109 9.89 11.38 -3.33
C PRO A 109 10.38 10.21 -4.17
N GLU A 110 9.87 9.03 -3.89
CA GLU A 110 10.12 7.81 -4.66
C GLU A 110 9.06 7.67 -5.74
N ASP A 111 9.49 7.51 -6.99
CA ASP A 111 8.61 7.36 -8.14
C ASP A 111 7.71 6.12 -7.98
N PRO A 112 6.38 6.28 -7.85
CA PRO A 112 5.46 5.16 -7.70
C PRO A 112 5.30 4.29 -8.96
N PHE A 113 5.91 4.68 -10.08
CA PHE A 113 5.99 3.90 -11.33
C PHE A 113 7.40 3.36 -11.60
N GLY A 114 8.38 3.72 -10.77
CA GLY A 114 9.78 3.37 -10.94
C GLY A 114 10.09 1.98 -10.37
N ALA A 115 10.13 0.97 -11.24
CA ALA A 115 11.01 -0.18 -11.07
C ALA A 115 11.93 -0.26 -12.30
N PHE A 116 12.73 0.79 -12.52
CA PHE A 116 13.89 0.66 -13.40
C PHE A 116 15.00 0.01 -12.58
N SER A 117 14.94 -1.31 -12.44
CA SER A 117 16.10 -2.09 -12.03
C SER A 117 17.17 -1.84 -13.09
N ALA A 118 18.13 -0.98 -12.77
CA ALA A 118 19.35 -0.74 -13.53
C ALA A 118 20.25 -1.98 -13.45
N ASP A 119 19.74 -3.14 -13.87
CA ASP A 119 20.52 -4.33 -14.10
C ASP A 119 20.26 -4.82 -15.52
N SER A 120 21.37 -5.11 -16.21
CA SER A 120 21.56 -5.41 -17.62
C SER A 120 21.26 -4.27 -18.59
N ASP A 121 22.33 -3.59 -19.06
CA ASP A 121 22.77 -3.52 -20.46
C ASP A 121 21.74 -3.47 -21.62
N ASP A 122 20.49 -3.08 -21.37
CA ASP A 122 19.44 -3.01 -22.40
C ASP A 122 18.85 -1.60 -22.46
N THR A 123 19.62 -0.73 -23.11
CA THR A 123 19.19 0.58 -23.60
C THR A 123 18.21 0.42 -24.78
N THR A 124 17.18 -0.40 -24.66
CA THR A 124 16.09 -0.46 -25.64
C THR A 124 14.81 0.09 -25.03
N ALA A 125 14.74 1.42 -25.12
CA ALA A 125 13.57 2.12 -25.60
C ALA A 125 12.22 1.49 -25.18
N ILE A 126 11.72 1.91 -24.02
CA ILE A 126 10.28 2.15 -23.92
C ILE A 126 10.00 3.33 -24.86
N THR A 127 9.84 3.04 -26.15
CA THR A 127 9.19 3.94 -27.08
C THR A 127 7.79 4.17 -26.55
N TYR A 128 7.50 5.40 -26.17
CA TYR A 128 6.13 5.87 -26.06
C TYR A 128 5.55 5.82 -27.46
N GLU A 129 4.89 4.70 -27.82
CA GLU A 129 4.00 4.70 -28.97
C GLU A 129 2.81 5.60 -28.61
N THR A 130 2.97 6.88 -28.92
CA THR A 130 1.85 7.75 -29.25
C THR A 130 1.16 7.13 -30.46
N GLY A 131 -0.09 6.73 -30.29
CA GLY A 131 -0.97 6.44 -31.43
C GLY A 131 -1.18 7.64 -32.34
#